data_AF-A0AAJ5VXV3-F1
#
_entry.id   AF-A0AAJ5VXV3-F1
#
_cell.length_a   1.000
_cell.length_b   1.000
_cell.length_c   1.000
_cell.angle_alpha   90.00
_cell.angle_beta   90.00
_cell.angle_gamma   90.00
#
_symmetry.space_group_name_H-M   'P 1'
#
loop_
_entity.id
_entity.type
_entity.pdbx_description
1 polymer ?
#
loop_
_entity_poly.entity_id
_entity_poly.type
_entity_poly.pdbx_seq_one_letter_code
_entity_poly.pdbx_strand_id
1 'polypeptide(L)' 'MTKHTLQLPDGLFDYLTTVAAEAGQSPDELILAAIEQHLEDVSDLRAIAEYEKQKADGTLVTIPFDEVKRRLGLDD' A
#
# COMPACT_ATOMS: atom_id res chain seq x y z
N MET A 1 6.26 20.05 -6.33
CA MET A 1 6.14 18.80 -7.10
C MET A 1 7.51 18.45 -7.67
N THR A 2 7.94 17.22 -7.44
CA THR A 2 9.19 16.68 -8.02
C THR A 2 8.83 15.97 -9.33
N LYS A 3 9.60 16.18 -10.38
CA LYS A 3 9.39 15.52 -11.68
C LYS A 3 10.40 14.40 -11.85
N HIS A 4 9.89 13.20 -12.12
CA HIS A 4 10.69 12.04 -12.48
C HIS A 4 10.34 11.60 -13.90
N THR A 5 11.32 11.04 -14.60
CA THR A 5 11.13 10.48 -15.94
C THR A 5 11.41 8.99 -15.87
N LEU A 6 10.45 8.20 -16.32
CA LEU A 6 10.53 6.75 -16.38
C LEU A 6 10.53 6.33 -17.85
N GLN A 7 11.39 5.38 -18.19
CA GLN A 7 11.33 4.71 -19.49
C GLN A 7 10.45 3.46 -19.32
N LEU A 8 9.36 3.41 -20.08
CA LEU A 8 8.47 2.26 -20.12
C LEU A 8 8.73 1.47 -21.40
N PRO A 9 8.62 0.14 -21.38
CA PRO A 9 8.57 -0.65 -22.62
C PRO A 9 7.41 -0.16 -23.50
N ASP A 10 7.62 -0.11 -24.81
CA ASP A 10 6.65 0.47 -25.76
C ASP A 10 5.24 -0.13 -25.59
N GLY A 11 5.13 -1.45 -25.52
CA GLY A 11 3.83 -2.12 -25.34
C GLY A 11 3.17 -1.90 -23.97
N LEU A 12 3.93 -1.50 -22.95
CA LEU A 12 3.38 -1.21 -21.62
C LEU A 12 2.68 0.15 -21.62
N PHE A 13 3.24 1.15 -22.30
CA PHE A 13 2.61 2.48 -22.38
C PHE A 13 1.28 2.44 -23.14
N ASP A 14 1.21 1.67 -24.23
CA ASP A 14 -0.03 1.46 -24.99
C ASP A 14 -1.12 0.78 -24.15
N TYR A 15 -0.73 -0.27 -23.42
CA TYR A 15 -1.62 -0.97 -22.50
C TYR A 15 -2.13 -0.05 -21.38
N LEU A 16 -1.21 0.70 -20.77
CA LEU A 16 -1.53 1.64 -19.70
C LEU A 16 -2.47 2.75 -20.16
N THR A 17 -2.27 3.27 -21.37
CA THR A 17 -3.16 4.27 -21.98
C THR A 17 -4.57 3.72 -22.19
N THR A 18 -4.69 2.47 -22.63
CA THR A 18 -5.97 1.80 -22.82
C THR A 18 -6.72 1.64 -21.49
N VAL A 19 -6.04 1.11 -20.46
CA VAL A 19 -6.63 0.91 -19.14
C VAL A 19 -7.02 2.24 -18.49
N ALA A 20 -6.16 3.26 -18.60
CA ALA A 20 -6.45 4.60 -18.09
C ALA A 20 -7.72 5.19 -18.74
N ALA A 21 -7.86 5.06 -20.07
CA ALA A 21 -9.04 5.53 -20.79
C ALA A 21 -10.32 4.80 -20.36
N GLU A 22 -10.26 3.48 -20.14
CA GLU A 22 -11.40 2.69 -19.63
C GLU A 22 -11.81 3.11 -18.21
N ALA A 23 -10.84 3.47 -17.37
CA ALA A 23 -11.07 3.97 -16.03
C ALA A 23 -11.49 5.46 -15.97
N GLY A 24 -11.47 6.17 -17.09
CA GLY A 24 -11.71 7.62 -17.14
C GLY A 24 -10.61 8.45 -16.46
N GLN A 25 -9.39 7.91 -16.39
CA GLN A 25 -8.22 8.53 -15.77
C GLN A 25 -7.14 8.83 -16.82
N SER A 26 -6.23 9.75 -16.51
CA SER A 26 -5.02 9.92 -17.31
C SER A 26 -3.99 8.83 -17.00
N PRO A 27 -3.10 8.49 -17.95
CA PRO A 27 -1.96 7.62 -17.71
C PRO A 27 -1.16 7.98 -16.46
N ASP A 28 -0.91 9.28 -16.26
CA ASP A 28 -0.11 9.79 -15.14
C ASP A 28 -0.81 9.57 -13.79
N GLU A 29 -2.13 9.80 -13.72
CA GLU A 29 -2.94 9.54 -12.51
C GLU A 29 -2.96 8.05 -12.17
N LEU A 30 -3.09 7.19 -13.18
CA LEU A 30 -3.07 5.74 -12.99
C LEU A 30 -1.70 5.26 -12.50
N ILE A 31 -0.60 5.78 -13.07
CA ILE A 31 0.76 5.47 -12.63
C ILE A 31 0.97 5.89 -11.18
N LEU A 32 0.53 7.10 -10.81
CA LEU A 32 0.65 7.59 -9.44
C LEU A 32 -0.11 6.69 -8.47
N ALA A 33 -1.38 6.39 -8.75
CA ALA A 33 -2.21 5.53 -7.92
C ALA A 33 -1.61 4.12 -7.78
N ALA A 34 -1.08 3.56 -8.87
CA ALA A 34 -0.43 2.25 -8.84
C ALA A 34 0.85 2.25 -7.97
N ILE A 35 1.64 3.32 -8.00
CA ILE A 35 2.83 3.46 -7.15
C ILE A 35 2.41 3.57 -5.67
N GLU A 36 1.42 4.40 -5.36
CA GLU A 36 0.92 4.58 -3.99
C GLU A 36 0.40 3.24 -3.43
N GLN A 37 -0.46 2.56 -4.19
CA GLN A 37 -0.99 1.25 -3.80
C GLN A 37 0.12 0.20 -3.63
N HIS A 38 1.11 0.17 -4.52
CA HIS A 38 2.22 -0.77 -4.39
C HIS A 38 3.07 -0.51 -3.13
N LEU A 39 3.27 0.75 -2.75
CA LEU A 39 3.98 1.09 -1.52
C LEU A 39 3.20 0.68 -0.27
N GLU A 40 1.88 0.81 -0.30
CA GLU A 40 0.99 0.30 0.76
C GLU A 40 1.08 -1.23 0.87
N ASP A 41 0.98 -1.96 -0.24
CA ASP A 41 1.12 -3.43 -0.27
C ASP A 41 2.47 -3.88 0.31
N VAL A 42 3.56 -3.18 -0.02
CA VAL A 42 4.89 -3.46 0.54
C VAL A 42 4.92 -3.21 2.05
N SER A 43 4.23 -2.19 2.54
CA SER A 43 4.11 -1.91 3.98
C SER A 43 3.34 -3.03 4.69
N ASP A 44 2.24 -3.48 4.11
CA ASP A 44 1.42 -4.56 4.66
C ASP A 44 2.18 -5.88 4.73
N LEU A 45 2.91 -6.22 3.66
CA LEU A 45 3.79 -7.41 3.65
C LEU A 45 4.85 -7.35 4.75
N ARG A 46 5.41 -6.17 5.03
CA ARG A 46 6.37 -5.98 6.13
C ARG A 46 5.71 -6.15 7.49
N ALA A 47 4.50 -5.63 7.68
CA ALA A 47 3.75 -5.79 8.93
C ALA A 47 3.43 -7.27 9.20
N ILE A 48 3.02 -8.02 8.17
CA ILE A 48 2.80 -9.47 8.25
C ILE A 48 4.09 -10.21 8.62
N ALA A 49 5.20 -9.90 7.94
CA ALA A 49 6.48 -10.55 8.20
C ALA A 49 6.96 -10.31 9.65
N GLU A 50 6.81 -9.10 10.16
CA GLU A 50 7.15 -8.76 11.54
C GLU A 50 6.24 -9.50 12.54
N TYR A 51 4.94 -9.57 12.27
CA TYR A 51 4.00 -10.34 13.09
C TYR A 51 4.38 -11.83 13.15
N GLU A 52 4.64 -12.46 12.01
CA GLU A 52 5.02 -13.88 11.95
C GLU A 52 6.35 -14.14 12.66
N LYS A 53 7.31 -13.21 12.56
CA LYS A 53 8.56 -13.27 13.32
C LYS A 53 8.31 -13.22 14.83
N GLN A 54 7.54 -12.23 15.32
CA GLN A 54 7.22 -12.12 16.76
C GLN A 54 6.47 -13.34 17.29
N LYS A 55 5.59 -13.92 16.46
CA LYS A 55 4.88 -15.15 16.78
C LYS A 55 5.84 -16.34 16.91
N ALA A 56 6.76 -16.51 15.96
CA ALA A 56 7.75 -17.58 15.98
C ALA A 56 8.73 -17.45 17.16
N ASP A 57 9.15 -16.22 17.48
CA ASP A 57 10.04 -15.91 18.60
C ASP A 57 9.33 -15.94 19.96
N GLY A 58 8.00 -16.06 19.98
CA GLY A 58 7.18 -16.04 21.20
C GLY A 58 7.13 -14.67 21.89
N THR A 59 7.48 -13.59 21.17
CA THR A 59 7.54 -12.21 21.68
C THR A 59 6.30 -11.38 21.35
N LEU A 60 5.26 -12.02 20.80
CA LEU A 60 4.03 -11.35 20.39
C LEU A 60 3.29 -10.80 21.63
N VAL A 61 3.04 -9.49 21.63
CA VAL A 61 2.33 -8.81 22.72
C VAL A 61 0.85 -8.72 22.37
N THR A 62 0.00 -9.29 23.22
CA THR A 62 -1.45 -9.07 23.17
C THR A 62 -1.84 -8.02 24.20
N ILE A 63 -2.75 -7.12 23.81
CA ILE A 63 -3.33 -6.12 24.73
C ILE A 63 -4.83 -6.35 24.84
N PRO A 64 -5.44 -6.11 26.02
CA PRO A 64 -6.88 -6.23 26.18
C PRO A 64 -7.64 -5.30 25.23
N PHE A 65 -8.79 -5.74 24.74
CA PHE A 65 -9.62 -4.97 23.81
C PHE A 65 -10.01 -3.58 24.38
N ASP A 66 -10.31 -3.50 25.67
CA ASP A 66 -10.60 -2.22 26.33
C ASP A 66 -9.40 -1.26 26.32
N GLU A 67 -8.17 -1.79 26.36
CA GLU A 67 -6.96 -0.97 26.24
C GLU A 67 -6.75 -0.48 24.81
N VAL A 68 -7.05 -1.30 23.80
CA VAL A 68 -7.03 -0.89 22.39
C VAL A 68 -7.99 0.27 22.16
N LYS A 69 -9.23 0.17 22.65
CA LYS A 69 -10.24 1.23 22.53
C LYS A 69 -9.74 2.56 23.09
N ARG A 70 -9.20 2.56 24.33
CA ARG A 70 -8.61 3.77 24.94
C ARG A 70 -7.47 4.37 24.12
N ARG A 71 -6.57 3.54 23.57
CA ARG A 71 -5.42 4.03 22.78
C ARG A 71 -5.86 4.68 21.45
N LEU A 72 -6.98 4.23 20.89
CA LEU A 72 -7.53 4.74 19.63
C LEU A 72 -8.57 5.85 19.84
N GLY A 73 -8.90 6.21 21.09
CA GLY A 73 -9.96 7.17 21.40
C GLY A 73 -11.36 6.67 21.03
N LEU A 74 -11.61 5.37 21.22
CA LEU A 74 -12.86 4.67 20.89
C LEU A 74 -13.57 4.18 22.17
N ASP A 75 -13.28 4.78 23.32
CA ASP A 75 -13.81 4.41 24.64
C ASP A 75 -15.04 5.22 25.07
N ASP A 76 -15.59 6.06 24.18
CA ASP A 76 -16.83 6.81 24.33
C ASP A 76 -18.10 5.96 24.08
#